data_AF-A0A1B6D7H9-F1
#
_entry.id   AF-A0A1B6D7H9-F1
#
_cell.length_a   1.000
_cell.length_b   1.000
_cell.length_c   1.000
_cell.angle_alpha   90.00
_cell.angle_beta   90.00
_cell.angle_gamma   90.00
#
_symmetry.space_group_name_H-M   'P 1'
#
loop_
_entity.id
_entity.type
_entity.pdbx_description
1 polymer ?
#
loop_
_entity_poly.entity_id
_entity_poly.type
_entity_poly.pdbx_seq_one_letter_code
_entity_poly.pdbx_strand_id
1 'polypeptide(L)'
;LVESDSRDEDSENENKAACDFPFMWKAEPNVISQINFAANHGINPVISRQLGNDPTELDVFNQFCDVAFWNQLCNETNKYADDSLGLRGGDNGKNSKWKNVTVNEIKAYFALVILMVQNPKANISDYWTKRRVIQTPIFGETMARDRFKIISRYLHFSSSLNQNEKIEKKQAYH
;
A
#
# COMPACT_ATOMS: atom_id res chain seq x y z
N LEU A 1 -14.81 -23.62 -73.58
CA LEU A 1 -13.34 -23.74 -73.72
C LEU A 1 -12.72 -22.43 -73.27
N VAL A 2 -12.16 -22.42 -72.06
CA VAL A 2 -10.84 -21.92 -71.64
C VAL A 2 -10.92 -21.80 -70.11
N GLU A 3 -10.09 -22.60 -69.45
CA GLU A 3 -9.82 -22.64 -68.01
C GLU A 3 -9.09 -21.39 -67.52
N SER A 4 -9.21 -21.09 -66.23
CA SER A 4 -8.11 -20.78 -65.29
C SER A 4 -8.74 -20.40 -63.94
N ASP A 5 -8.74 -21.27 -62.94
CA ASP A 5 -7.63 -21.63 -62.05
C ASP A 5 -7.31 -20.51 -61.04
N SER A 6 -7.59 -20.77 -59.77
CA SER A 6 -6.59 -20.77 -58.68
C SER A 6 -7.09 -20.27 -57.32
N ARG A 7 -6.74 -21.08 -56.31
CA ARG A 7 -6.45 -20.79 -54.89
C ARG A 7 -7.58 -20.90 -53.87
N ASP A 8 -7.61 -22.10 -53.29
CA ASP A 8 -7.80 -22.35 -51.87
C ASP A 8 -6.93 -21.42 -51.00
N GLU A 9 -7.48 -20.94 -49.88
CA GLU A 9 -6.93 -21.17 -48.53
C GLU A 9 -7.78 -20.44 -47.47
N ASP A 10 -8.41 -21.26 -46.64
CA ASP A 10 -8.64 -21.11 -45.19
C ASP A 10 -9.34 -19.86 -44.64
N SER A 11 -10.65 -20.03 -44.41
CA SER A 11 -11.30 -19.45 -43.22
C SER A 11 -11.74 -20.59 -42.31
N GLU A 12 -10.82 -21.07 -41.47
CA GLU A 12 -11.18 -21.91 -40.33
C GLU A 12 -12.04 -21.10 -39.36
N ASN A 13 -13.33 -21.39 -39.50
CA ASN A 13 -14.46 -21.09 -38.64
C ASN A 13 -14.10 -20.89 -37.16
N GLU A 14 -14.47 -19.71 -36.65
CA GLU A 14 -14.45 -19.32 -35.25
C GLU A 14 -15.16 -20.37 -34.38
N ASN A 15 -14.39 -21.13 -33.59
CA ASN A 15 -14.91 -21.83 -32.43
C ASN A 15 -14.08 -21.45 -31.19
N LYS A 16 -14.17 -20.17 -30.83
CA LYS A 16 -13.81 -19.72 -29.49
C LYS A 16 -15.07 -19.80 -28.64
N ALA A 17 -15.36 -20.99 -28.12
CA ALA A 17 -16.34 -21.16 -27.05
C ALA A 17 -15.81 -20.46 -25.78
N ALA A 18 -15.96 -19.13 -25.74
CA ALA A 18 -15.83 -18.37 -24.52
C ALA A 18 -17.01 -18.77 -23.62
N CYS A 19 -16.72 -19.43 -22.51
CA CYS A 19 -17.67 -19.58 -21.42
C CYS A 19 -17.88 -18.20 -20.80
N ASP A 20 -18.69 -17.38 -21.45
CA ASP A 20 -19.11 -16.07 -20.99
C ASP A 20 -20.35 -16.27 -20.13
N PHE A 21 -20.14 -16.73 -18.89
CA PHE A 21 -21.17 -16.62 -17.86
C PHE A 21 -21.03 -15.24 -17.21
N PRO A 22 -21.88 -14.26 -17.56
CA PRO A 22 -21.84 -12.95 -16.90
C PRO A 22 -22.10 -13.15 -15.41
N PHE A 23 -21.23 -12.60 -14.58
CA PHE A 23 -21.41 -12.61 -13.14
C PHE A 23 -22.76 -11.99 -12.79
N MET A 24 -23.70 -12.82 -12.33
CA MET A 24 -25.05 -12.41 -12.00
C MET A 24 -25.14 -12.14 -10.50
N TRP A 25 -25.33 -10.87 -10.14
CA TRP A 25 -25.60 -10.47 -8.76
C TRP A 25 -26.87 -11.16 -8.26
N LYS A 26 -26.74 -11.92 -7.17
CA LYS A 26 -27.87 -12.51 -6.46
C LYS A 26 -28.25 -11.60 -5.30
N ALA A 27 -29.51 -11.19 -5.25
CA ALA A 27 -30.06 -10.44 -4.12
C ALA A 27 -30.36 -11.40 -2.96
N GLU A 28 -29.31 -11.92 -2.34
CA GLU A 28 -29.43 -12.69 -1.10
C GLU A 28 -29.34 -11.77 0.12
N PRO A 29 -30.11 -12.01 1.19
CA PRO A 29 -30.01 -11.23 2.41
C PRO A 29 -28.59 -11.34 2.97
N ASN A 30 -27.95 -10.20 3.21
CA ASN A 30 -26.62 -10.14 3.81
C ASN A 30 -26.70 -10.50 5.30
N VAL A 31 -26.81 -11.79 5.59
CA VAL A 31 -26.71 -12.33 6.94
C VAL A 31 -25.23 -12.37 7.27
N ILE A 32 -24.77 -11.38 8.04
CA ILE A 32 -23.38 -11.32 8.50
C ILE A 32 -23.12 -12.55 9.38
N SER A 33 -22.29 -13.47 8.91
CA SER A 33 -21.78 -14.55 9.73
C SER A 33 -20.86 -13.96 10.80
N GLN A 34 -21.31 -14.00 12.06
CA GLN A 34 -20.45 -13.68 13.20
C GLN A 34 -19.44 -14.81 13.38
N ILE A 35 -18.26 -14.64 12.80
CA ILE A 35 -17.13 -15.53 13.02
C ILE A 35 -16.53 -15.15 14.37
N ASN A 36 -16.75 -15.98 15.38
CA ASN A 36 -16.10 -15.81 16.68
C ASN A 36 -14.59 -15.99 16.52
N PHE A 37 -13.81 -15.09 17.12
CA PHE A 37 -12.36 -15.21 17.13
C PHE A 37 -11.95 -16.43 17.97
N ALA A 38 -11.49 -17.48 17.31
CA ALA A 38 -11.15 -18.76 17.94
C ALA A 38 -9.70 -18.82 18.48
N ALA A 39 -8.88 -17.79 18.22
CA ALA A 39 -7.50 -17.76 18.68
C ALA A 39 -7.37 -17.18 20.10
N ASN A 40 -6.28 -17.54 20.77
CA ASN A 40 -5.95 -16.96 22.07
C ASN A 40 -5.72 -15.45 21.90
N HIS A 41 -6.53 -14.65 22.57
CA HIS A 41 -6.41 -13.21 22.60
C HIS A 41 -5.20 -12.79 23.44
N GLY A 42 -4.65 -11.60 23.14
CA GLY A 42 -3.49 -11.05 23.85
C GLY A 42 -2.15 -11.23 23.13
N ILE A 43 -1.08 -10.85 23.81
CA ILE A 43 0.30 -10.93 23.28
C ILE A 43 0.74 -12.39 23.31
N ASN A 44 1.38 -12.86 22.24
CA ASN A 44 1.95 -14.19 22.16
C ASN A 44 2.89 -14.44 23.37
N PRO A 45 2.79 -15.58 24.09
CA PRO A 45 3.64 -15.88 25.25
C PRO A 45 5.15 -15.86 24.98
N VAL A 46 5.58 -16.07 23.74
CA VAL A 46 6.98 -15.90 23.31
C VAL A 46 7.37 -14.43 23.34
N ILE A 47 6.55 -13.58 22.73
CA ILE A 47 6.77 -12.13 22.66
C ILE A 47 6.68 -11.51 24.06
N SER A 48 5.72 -11.95 24.87
CA SER A 48 5.58 -11.50 26.27
C SER A 48 6.83 -11.78 27.10
N ARG A 49 7.53 -12.90 26.86
CA ARG A 49 8.79 -13.21 27.54
C ARG A 49 9.96 -12.36 27.04
N GLN A 50 9.99 -12.00 25.76
CA GLN A 50 11.03 -11.15 25.19
C GLN A 50 10.93 -9.70 25.68
N LEU A 51 9.70 -9.22 25.87
CA LEU A 51 9.40 -7.87 26.31
C LEU A 51 9.66 -7.63 27.81
N GLY A 52 9.70 -8.70 28.61
CA GLY A 52 9.95 -8.62 30.05
C GLY A 52 8.70 -8.26 30.87
N ASN A 53 8.95 -7.85 32.12
CA ASN A 53 7.89 -7.45 33.04
C ASN A 53 7.57 -5.97 32.75
N ASP A 54 6.38 -5.70 32.21
CA ASP A 54 5.82 -4.38 31.90
C ASP A 54 6.28 -3.72 30.58
N PRO A 55 5.95 -4.30 29.41
CA PRO A 55 6.13 -3.61 28.13
C PRO A 55 5.27 -2.36 28.04
N THR A 56 5.84 -1.30 27.44
CA THR A 56 5.06 -0.15 26.99
C THR A 56 4.27 -0.49 25.72
N GLU A 57 3.25 0.30 25.40
CA GLU A 57 2.49 0.17 24.16
C GLU A 57 3.39 0.29 22.92
N LEU A 58 4.43 1.13 23.02
CA LEU A 58 5.42 1.29 21.97
C LEU A 58 6.28 0.04 21.79
N ASP A 59 6.64 -0.65 22.88
CA ASP A 59 7.41 -1.89 22.81
C ASP A 59 6.61 -2.97 22.11
N VAL A 60 5.32 -3.12 22.43
CA VAL A 60 4.42 -4.05 21.76
C VAL A 60 4.26 -3.69 20.28
N PHE A 61 4.07 -2.41 19.96
CA PHE A 61 3.97 -1.95 18.58
C PHE A 61 5.23 -2.25 17.76
N ASN A 62 6.41 -2.10 18.35
CA ASN A 62 7.69 -2.39 17.70
C ASN A 62 7.91 -3.89 17.43
N GLN A 63 7.17 -4.80 18.07
CA GLN A 63 7.16 -6.22 17.72
C GLN A 63 6.42 -6.50 16.41
N PHE A 64 5.43 -5.67 16.09
CA PHE A 64 4.67 -5.77 14.84
C PHE A 64 5.33 -4.98 13.71
N CYS A 65 5.76 -3.75 14.00
CA CYS A 65 6.48 -2.87 13.07
C CYS A 65 7.95 -2.79 13.48
N ASP A 66 8.70 -3.82 13.12
CA ASP A 66 10.12 -3.95 13.49
C ASP A 66 11.05 -3.03 12.68
N VAL A 67 12.34 -3.05 13.03
CA VAL A 67 13.37 -2.23 12.36
C VAL A 67 13.46 -2.56 10.86
N ALA A 68 13.33 -3.84 10.50
CA ALA A 68 13.40 -4.28 9.11
C ALA A 68 12.23 -3.72 8.28
N PHE A 69 11.01 -3.78 8.83
CA PHE A 69 9.82 -3.19 8.24
C PHE A 69 9.99 -1.71 7.94
N TRP A 70 10.46 -0.92 8.92
CA TRP A 70 10.64 0.51 8.72
C TRP A 70 11.71 0.84 7.67
N ASN A 71 12.83 0.10 7.68
CA ASN A 71 13.88 0.26 6.68
C ASN A 71 13.40 -0.09 5.27
N GLN A 72 12.68 -1.20 5.13
CA GLN A 72 12.12 -1.62 3.84
C GLN A 72 11.12 -0.57 3.33
N LEU A 73 10.19 -0.12 4.17
CA LEU A 73 9.19 0.86 3.79
C LEU A 73 9.83 2.19 3.34
N CYS A 74 10.86 2.64 4.07
CA CYS A 74 11.63 3.83 3.72
C CYS A 74 12.33 3.66 2.36
N ASN A 75 13.01 2.54 2.14
CA ASN A 75 13.74 2.26 0.90
C ASN A 75 12.79 2.17 -0.31
N GLU A 76 11.70 1.43 -0.17
CA GLU A 76 10.71 1.24 -1.24
C GLU A 76 9.99 2.55 -1.59
N THR A 77 9.67 3.37 -0.60
CA THR A 77 9.08 4.70 -0.82
C THR A 77 10.03 5.63 -1.59
N ASN A 78 11.31 5.66 -1.22
CA ASN A 78 12.32 6.46 -1.92
C ASN A 78 12.53 5.97 -3.35
N LYS A 79 12.70 4.66 -3.52
CA LYS A 79 12.87 4.03 -4.83
C LYS A 79 11.68 4.32 -5.76
N TYR A 80 10.46 4.17 -5.25
CA TYR A 80 9.25 4.44 -6.02
C TYR A 80 9.16 5.90 -6.43
N ALA A 81 9.53 6.84 -5.56
CA ALA A 81 9.57 8.26 -5.91
C ALA A 81 10.59 8.55 -7.02
N ASP A 82 11.80 7.98 -6.90
CA ASP A 82 12.86 8.15 -7.90
C ASP A 82 12.44 7.59 -9.27
N ASP A 83 11.85 6.39 -9.30
CA ASP A 83 11.32 5.78 -10.51
C ASP A 83 10.15 6.60 -11.09
N SER A 84 9.21 7.04 -10.26
CA SER A 84 8.03 7.82 -10.68
C SER A 84 8.37 9.20 -11.24
N LEU A 85 9.46 9.79 -10.76
CA LEU A 85 9.94 11.11 -11.18
C LEU A 85 10.97 11.03 -12.31
N GLY A 86 11.33 9.83 -12.76
CA GLY A 86 12.36 9.62 -13.77
C GLY A 86 13.75 10.07 -13.32
N LEU A 87 14.01 10.13 -12.00
CA LEU A 87 15.25 10.65 -11.40
C LEU A 87 16.40 9.64 -11.40
N ARG A 88 16.37 8.65 -12.31
CA ARG A 88 17.46 7.68 -12.49
C ARG A 88 18.73 8.42 -12.92
N GLY A 89 19.55 8.82 -11.96
CA GLY A 89 20.79 9.57 -12.20
C GLY A 89 20.99 10.82 -11.33
N GLY A 90 20.12 11.11 -10.36
CA GLY A 90 20.38 12.14 -9.35
C GLY A 90 20.19 13.59 -9.81
N ASP A 91 19.78 13.81 -11.06
CA ASP A 91 19.43 15.14 -11.53
C ASP A 91 17.97 15.41 -11.14
N ASN A 92 17.79 16.05 -9.98
CA ASN A 92 16.52 16.64 -9.59
C ASN A 92 16.13 17.61 -10.69
N GLY A 93 15.36 17.15 -11.69
CA GLY A 93 14.73 18.01 -12.67
C GLY A 93 14.17 19.20 -11.90
N LYS A 94 14.58 20.42 -12.30
CA LYS A 94 14.62 21.69 -11.51
C LYS A 94 13.36 22.08 -10.69
N ASN A 95 12.29 21.28 -10.74
CA ASN A 95 11.00 21.47 -10.10
C ASN A 95 10.51 20.30 -9.22
N SER A 96 11.29 19.24 -8.96
CA SER A 96 10.84 18.16 -8.06
C SER A 96 10.90 18.63 -6.59
N LYS A 97 9.74 18.77 -5.95
CA LYS A 97 9.61 19.00 -4.50
C LYS A 97 9.97 17.76 -3.66
N TRP A 98 10.31 16.64 -4.31
CA TRP A 98 10.65 15.41 -3.63
C TRP A 98 12.03 15.51 -2.97
N LYS A 99 12.09 14.99 -1.75
CA LYS A 99 13.33 14.73 -1.02
C LYS A 99 13.17 13.35 -0.41
N ASN A 100 14.22 12.54 -0.47
CA ASN A 100 14.18 11.22 0.13
C ASN A 100 13.75 11.30 1.59
N VAL A 101 12.85 10.39 1.95
CA VAL A 101 12.38 10.21 3.32
C VAL A 101 13.42 9.45 4.12
N THR A 102 13.42 9.72 5.42
CA THR A 102 14.14 8.92 6.41
C THR A 102 13.16 8.00 7.16
N VAL A 103 13.71 6.98 7.83
CA VAL A 103 12.91 6.11 8.72
C VAL A 103 12.15 6.92 9.78
N ASN A 104 12.77 7.96 10.33
CA ASN A 104 12.12 8.83 11.31
C ASN A 104 10.96 9.63 10.70
N GLU A 105 11.11 10.13 9.47
CA GLU A 105 10.01 10.80 8.76
C GLU A 105 8.85 9.83 8.46
N ILE A 106 9.15 8.58 8.08
CA ILE A 106 8.12 7.56 7.88
C ILE A 106 7.40 7.24 9.21
N LYS A 107 8.14 7.03 10.30
CA LYS A 107 7.52 6.81 11.63
C LYS A 107 6.65 7.99 12.06
N ALA A 108 7.13 9.22 11.87
CA ALA A 108 6.35 10.43 12.16
C ALA A 108 5.09 10.52 11.28
N TYR A 109 5.18 10.17 10.00
CA TYR A 109 4.02 10.08 9.11
C TYR A 109 2.97 9.10 9.64
N PHE A 110 3.37 7.88 10.01
CA PHE A 110 2.43 6.88 10.56
C PHE A 110 1.86 7.29 11.93
N ALA A 111 2.66 7.92 12.79
CA ALA A 111 2.16 8.48 14.05
C ALA A 111 1.05 9.50 13.81
N LEU A 112 1.20 10.38 12.80
CA LEU A 112 0.15 11.31 12.41
C LEU A 112 -1.08 10.58 11.85
N VAL A 113 -0.91 9.53 11.03
CA VAL A 113 -2.04 8.73 10.51
C VAL A 113 -2.83 8.08 11.66
N ILE A 114 -2.16 7.47 12.62
CA ILE A 114 -2.80 6.88 13.82
C ILE A 114 -3.56 7.97 14.59
N LEU A 115 -2.96 9.14 14.76
CA LEU A 115 -3.60 10.27 15.43
C LEU A 115 -4.83 10.80 14.69
N MET A 116 -4.84 10.76 13.34
CA MET A 116 -6.02 11.11 12.53
C MET A 116 -7.16 10.12 12.76
N VAL A 117 -6.86 8.84 12.94
CA VAL A 117 -7.88 7.82 13.26
C VAL A 117 -8.50 8.11 14.63
N GLN A 118 -7.69 8.53 15.61
CA GLN A 118 -8.19 8.89 16.94
C GLN A 118 -8.95 10.22 16.97
N ASN A 119 -8.54 11.19 16.14
CA ASN A 119 -9.09 12.55 16.13
C ASN A 119 -9.60 12.96 14.74
N PRO A 120 -10.63 12.29 14.20
CA PRO A 120 -11.09 12.53 12.84
C PRO A 120 -11.56 13.98 12.64
N LYS A 121 -11.17 14.57 11.51
CA LYS A 121 -11.63 15.88 11.04
C LYS A 121 -12.30 15.76 9.68
N ALA A 122 -13.18 16.71 9.36
CA ALA A 122 -13.95 16.71 8.12
C ALA A 122 -13.06 16.75 6.86
N ASN A 123 -11.95 17.50 6.91
CA ASN A 123 -10.99 17.58 5.81
C ASN A 123 -9.56 17.32 6.29
N ILE A 124 -8.74 16.72 5.42
CA ILE A 124 -7.30 16.51 5.69
C ILE A 124 -6.58 17.84 5.96
N SER A 125 -7.01 18.94 5.34
CA SER A 125 -6.42 20.27 5.57
C SER A 125 -6.65 20.79 6.98
N ASP A 126 -7.73 20.35 7.64
CA ASP A 126 -8.12 20.84 8.96
C ASP A 126 -7.16 20.36 10.06
N TYR A 127 -6.40 19.30 9.83
CA TYR A 127 -5.35 18.85 10.77
C TYR A 127 -4.22 19.88 10.91
N TRP A 128 -3.96 20.68 9.87
CA TRP A 128 -2.91 21.72 9.86
C TRP A 128 -3.48 23.14 9.96
N THR A 129 -4.74 23.29 10.34
CA THR A 129 -5.36 24.61 10.48
C THR A 129 -4.82 25.38 11.70
N LYS A 130 -4.73 26.70 11.59
CA LYS A 130 -4.43 27.61 12.71
C LYS A 130 -5.70 28.22 13.34
N ARG A 131 -6.88 27.76 12.94
CA ARG A 131 -8.15 28.19 13.52
C ARG A 131 -8.26 27.67 14.95
N ARG A 132 -8.18 28.56 15.95
CA ARG A 132 -8.15 28.21 17.38
C ARG A 132 -9.19 27.18 17.82
N VAL A 133 -10.40 27.25 17.25
CA VAL A 133 -11.54 26.37 17.61
C VAL A 133 -11.28 24.89 17.30
N ILE A 134 -10.48 24.58 16.28
CA ILE A 134 -10.28 23.22 15.78
C ILE A 134 -8.79 22.86 15.59
N GLN A 135 -7.89 23.73 16.05
CA GLN A 135 -6.45 23.56 15.89
C GLN A 135 -5.97 22.35 16.70
N THR A 136 -5.06 21.58 16.11
CA THR A 136 -4.40 20.45 16.77
C THR A 136 -2.90 20.57 16.49
N PRO A 137 -2.15 21.35 17.31
CA PRO A 137 -0.80 21.84 16.98
C PRO A 137 0.20 20.76 16.60
N ILE A 138 0.12 19.60 17.27
CA ILE A 138 1.01 18.45 17.08
C ILE A 138 1.17 18.03 15.62
N PHE A 139 0.14 18.15 14.77
CA PHE A 139 0.25 17.84 13.33
C PHE A 139 1.27 18.74 12.63
N GLY A 140 1.18 20.06 12.84
CA GLY A 140 2.08 21.02 12.23
C GLY A 140 3.48 21.04 12.87
N GLU A 141 3.58 20.73 14.16
CA GLU A 141 4.84 20.61 14.90
C GLU A 141 5.63 19.37 14.50
N THR A 142 4.93 18.26 14.19
CA THR A 142 5.56 16.99 13.80
C THR A 142 5.99 17.00 12.35
N MET A 143 5.14 17.47 11.43
CA MET A 143 5.42 17.45 10.00
C MET A 143 4.63 18.52 9.25
N ALA A 144 5.26 19.23 8.32
CA ALA A 144 4.55 20.18 7.47
C ALA A 144 3.52 19.46 6.58
N ARG A 145 2.34 20.07 6.39
CA ARG A 145 1.24 19.52 5.56
C ARG A 145 1.70 19.08 4.17
N ASP A 146 2.52 19.89 3.52
CA ASP A 146 2.97 19.61 2.16
C ASP A 146 3.95 18.43 2.12
N ARG A 147 4.77 18.27 3.17
CA ARG A 147 5.62 17.08 3.33
C ARG A 147 4.76 15.83 3.55
N PHE A 148 3.76 15.88 4.42
CA PHE A 148 2.81 14.78 4.64
C PHE A 148 2.14 14.36 3.32
N LYS A 149 1.64 15.32 2.53
CA LYS A 149 1.01 15.05 1.22
C LYS A 149 1.98 14.42 0.22
N ILE A 150 3.22 14.91 0.17
CA ILE A 150 4.25 14.37 -0.71
C ILE A 150 4.61 12.94 -0.31
N ILE A 151 4.79 12.66 0.98
CA ILE A 151 5.02 11.28 1.47
C ILE A 151 3.83 10.38 1.12
N SER A 152 2.59 10.85 1.36
CA SER A 152 1.36 10.10 1.02
C SER A 152 1.31 9.69 -0.45
N ARG A 153 1.80 10.55 -1.35
CA ARG A 153 1.78 10.31 -2.80
C ARG A 153 2.73 9.18 -3.22
N TYR A 154 3.88 9.07 -2.58
CA TYR A 154 4.93 8.13 -2.98
C TYR A 154 5.09 6.93 -2.03
N LEU A 155 4.27 6.85 -0.98
CA LEU A 155 4.29 5.74 -0.03
C LEU A 155 4.14 4.40 -0.75
N HIS A 156 5.14 3.53 -0.60
CA HIS A 156 5.18 2.27 -1.32
C HIS A 156 5.76 1.16 -0.44
N PHE A 157 5.10 0.01 -0.41
CA PHE A 157 5.45 -1.11 0.48
C PHE A 157 6.27 -2.20 -0.21
N SER A 158 6.21 -2.29 -1.54
CA SER A 158 6.92 -3.34 -2.30
C SER A 158 7.08 -2.99 -3.77
N SER A 159 8.32 -2.95 -4.25
CA SER A 159 8.65 -2.78 -5.66
C SER A 159 7.92 -3.76 -6.59
N SER A 160 7.22 -3.24 -7.60
CA SER A 160 6.56 -3.99 -8.67
C SER A 160 7.54 -4.78 -9.56
N LEU A 161 8.86 -4.49 -9.50
CA LEU A 161 9.88 -5.30 -10.18
C LEU A 161 9.96 -6.76 -9.66
N ASN A 162 9.40 -7.04 -8.47
CA ASN A 162 9.37 -8.39 -7.89
C ASN A 162 8.02 -9.09 -8.09
N GLN A 163 7.04 -8.45 -8.76
CA GLN A 163 5.78 -9.12 -9.09
C GLN A 163 5.99 -10.20 -10.16
N ASN A 164 6.96 -10.02 -11.06
CA ASN A 164 7.31 -11.02 -12.07
C ASN A 164 7.82 -12.34 -11.43
N GLU A 165 8.64 -12.26 -10.37
CA GLU A 165 9.11 -13.45 -9.64
C GLU A 165 8.00 -14.19 -8.86
N LYS A 166 6.98 -13.46 -8.37
CA LYS A 166 5.84 -14.06 -7.65
C LYS A 166 4.82 -14.71 -8.58
N ILE A 167 4.74 -14.26 -9.84
CA ILE A 167 3.85 -14.86 -10.85
C ILE A 167 4.42 -16.19 -11.36
N GLU A 168 5.73 -16.27 -11.58
CA GLU A 168 6.41 -17.52 -12.01
C GLU A 168 6.28 -18.65 -10.97
N LYS A 169 6.38 -18.33 -9.68
CA LYS A 169 6.19 -19.32 -8.61
C LYS A 169 4.74 -19.78 -8.44
N LYS A 170 3.74 -19.05 -8.96
CA LYS A 170 2.35 -19.51 -8.97
C LYS A 170 2.03 -20.40 -10.17
N GLN A 171 2.76 -20.26 -11.28
CA GLN A 171 2.58 -21.09 -12.47
C GLN A 171 3.32 -22.44 -12.37
N ALA A 172 4.33 -22.56 -11.51
CA ALA A 172 5.04 -23.82 -11.27
C ALA A 172 4.30 -24.80 -10.31
N TYR A 173 3.17 -24.41 -9.73
CA TYR A 173 2.36 -25.21 -8.80
C TYR A 173 0.94 -25.52 -9.31
N HIS A 174 0.68 -25.27 -10.59
CA HIS A 174 -0.52 -25.72 -11.32
C HIS A 174 -0.10 -26.55 -12.52
#